data_AF-A0A964UGP1-F1
#
_entry.id   AF-A0A964UGP1-F1
#
_cell.length_a   1.000
_cell.length_b   1.000
_cell.length_c   1.000
_cell.angle_alpha   90.00
_cell.angle_beta   90.00
_cell.angle_gamma   90.00
#
_symmetry.space_group_name_H-M   'P 1'
#
loop_
_entity.id
_entity.type
_entity.pdbx_description
1 polymer ?
#
loop_
_entity_poly.entity_id
_entity_poly.type
_entity_poly.pdbx_seq_one_letter_code
_entity_poly.pdbx_strand_id
1 'polypeptide(L)'
;MTISRLALIAAAAASLSAPAGPASARETTQNSKDQTQVTADKPAPTSPPIAEKREHSYTRHGITISDPYDWLYDKSYPQVDDADVLAYLEAENAWFEANMAGRKDLTEALFSEMRARIKEDDSTVPQRRGDYLYWSEFEEGAQYRKHYRKPVGAPDDAEGTLILDENELAEGLDYFRLGALSISKNGRYLAYATDTNGSERYVGRIKDLETGELLPD
;
A
#
# COMPACT_ATOMS: atom_id res chain seq x y z
N MET A 1 60.71 2.84 -37.23
CA MET A 1 61.82 3.81 -37.12
C MET A 1 61.31 4.98 -36.28
N THR A 2 61.61 5.07 -34.98
CA THR A 2 62.76 5.80 -34.39
C THR A 2 62.96 7.19 -35.02
N ILE A 3 63.06 8.35 -34.34
CA ILE A 3 63.36 8.75 -32.96
C ILE A 3 63.12 10.29 -32.91
N SER A 4 62.52 10.83 -31.83
CA SER A 4 63.03 11.94 -30.96
C SER A 4 63.45 13.31 -31.59
N ARG A 5 63.34 14.51 -31.00
CA ARG A 5 63.13 14.99 -29.61
C ARG A 5 63.14 16.56 -29.59
N LEU A 6 62.78 17.14 -28.42
CA LEU A 6 63.09 18.50 -27.88
C LEU A 6 62.29 19.71 -28.42
N ALA A 7 61.87 20.72 -27.62
CA ALA A 7 61.98 21.08 -26.19
C ALA A 7 60.83 22.07 -25.85
N LEU A 8 60.08 21.92 -24.74
CA LEU A 8 60.24 22.56 -23.42
C LEU A 8 60.20 24.12 -23.40
N ILE A 9 59.20 24.70 -22.71
CA ILE A 9 59.35 25.62 -21.55
C ILE A 9 57.97 25.84 -20.90
N ALA A 10 57.98 25.84 -19.56
CA ALA A 10 56.87 25.91 -18.63
C ALA A 10 56.44 27.36 -18.29
N ALA A 11 55.19 27.52 -17.84
CA ALA A 11 54.84 28.50 -16.80
C ALA A 11 53.53 28.07 -16.11
N ALA A 12 53.55 28.11 -14.78
CA ALA A 12 52.50 27.65 -13.87
C ALA A 12 51.35 28.64 -13.74
N ALA A 13 50.13 28.12 -13.55
CA ALA A 13 49.05 28.83 -12.87
C ALA A 13 48.17 27.80 -12.15
N ALA A 14 48.26 27.80 -10.82
CA ALA A 14 47.38 27.06 -9.94
C ALA A 14 46.00 27.74 -9.92
N SER A 15 44.94 26.99 -10.22
CA SER A 15 43.60 27.31 -9.75
C SER A 15 42.88 26.01 -9.45
N LEU A 16 42.44 25.93 -8.20
CA LEU A 16 41.78 24.79 -7.57
C LEU A 16 40.38 24.63 -8.21
N SER A 17 40.21 23.59 -9.02
CA SER A 17 38.89 23.20 -9.55
C SER A 17 38.20 22.31 -8.52
N ALA A 18 37.22 22.86 -7.82
CA ALA A 18 36.27 22.09 -7.04
C ALA A 18 35.16 21.58 -7.99
N PRO A 19 34.78 20.29 -7.95
CA PRO A 19 33.64 19.80 -8.70
C PRO A 19 32.34 20.30 -8.07
N ALA A 20 31.49 20.89 -8.90
CA ALA A 20 30.13 21.26 -8.58
C ALA A 20 29.35 20.02 -8.09
N GLY A 21 28.99 20.00 -6.81
CA GLY A 21 28.04 19.06 -6.26
C GLY A 21 26.64 19.35 -6.81
N PRO A 22 25.79 18.33 -7.04
CA PRO A 22 24.41 18.58 -7.39
C PRO A 22 23.72 19.26 -6.21
N ALA A 23 23.11 20.40 -6.50
CA ALA A 23 22.30 21.17 -5.57
C ALA A 23 21.17 20.28 -5.02
N SER A 24 21.15 20.12 -3.70
CA SER A 24 20.02 19.55 -2.96
C SER A 24 18.84 20.51 -3.13
N ALA A 25 17.97 20.20 -4.09
CA ALA A 25 16.64 20.77 -4.17
C ALA A 25 15.82 20.19 -3.00
N ARG A 26 15.72 20.98 -1.92
CA ARG A 26 14.65 20.80 -0.93
C ARG A 26 13.34 21.19 -1.61
N GLU A 27 12.66 20.22 -2.19
CA GLU A 27 11.23 20.35 -2.43
C GLU A 27 10.51 19.99 -1.14
N THR A 28 9.97 21.04 -0.51
CA THR A 28 8.98 20.97 0.54
C THR A 28 7.75 20.26 -0.01
N THR A 29 7.64 18.94 0.21
CA THR A 29 6.39 18.22 -0.04
C THR A 29 5.37 18.75 0.96
N GLN A 30 4.56 19.70 0.51
CA GLN A 30 3.33 20.08 1.16
C GLN A 30 2.48 18.81 1.26
N ASN A 31 2.29 18.32 2.49
CA ASN A 31 1.24 17.37 2.83
C ASN A 31 -0.08 17.90 2.23
N SER A 32 -0.50 17.31 1.11
CA SER A 32 -1.86 17.44 0.62
C SER A 32 -2.75 16.76 1.63
N LYS A 33 -3.21 17.53 2.61
CA LYS A 33 -4.39 17.20 3.39
C LYS A 33 -5.56 17.23 2.41
N ASP A 34 -5.82 16.12 1.74
CA ASP A 34 -7.15 15.90 1.19
C ASP A 34 -8.06 15.51 2.37
N GLN A 35 -8.31 16.51 3.22
CA GLN A 35 -9.49 16.51 4.04
C GLN A 35 -10.62 16.76 3.07
N THR A 36 -11.37 15.71 2.78
CA THR A 36 -12.70 15.81 2.19
C THR A 36 -13.51 16.73 3.10
N GLN A 37 -13.50 18.03 2.78
CA GLN A 37 -14.35 19.03 3.42
C GLN A 37 -15.77 18.75 2.93
N VAL A 38 -16.45 17.85 3.65
CA VAL A 38 -17.90 17.77 3.55
C VAL A 38 -18.44 19.07 4.12
N THR A 39 -19.13 19.80 3.24
CA THR A 39 -19.79 21.09 3.47
C THR A 39 -20.45 21.18 4.85
N ALA A 40 -19.91 22.06 5.69
CA ALA A 40 -20.46 22.43 6.98
C ALA A 40 -21.69 23.36 6.80
N ASP A 41 -22.87 22.78 6.60
CA ASP A 41 -24.13 23.52 6.79
C ASP A 41 -25.27 22.68 7.40
N LYS A 42 -25.01 21.42 7.77
CA LYS A 42 -25.98 20.56 8.47
C LYS A 42 -25.61 20.46 9.95
N PRO A 43 -26.53 20.76 10.88
CA PRO A 43 -26.27 20.58 12.31
C PRO A 43 -25.94 19.11 12.62
N ALA A 44 -24.96 18.90 13.48
CA ALA A 44 -24.53 17.57 13.89
C ALA A 44 -25.70 16.76 14.50
N PRO A 45 -25.87 15.49 14.13
CA PRO A 45 -26.98 14.67 14.63
C PRO A 45 -26.86 14.41 16.14
N THR A 46 -27.98 14.55 16.85
CA THR A 46 -28.06 14.34 18.32
C THR A 46 -28.57 12.96 18.72
N SER A 47 -28.99 12.14 17.75
CA SER A 47 -29.46 10.77 17.92
C SER A 47 -28.94 9.89 16.77
N PRO A 48 -28.77 8.58 16.99
CA PRO A 48 -28.39 7.68 15.91
C PRO A 48 -29.46 7.67 14.82
N PRO A 49 -29.08 7.50 13.53
CA PRO A 49 -30.06 7.30 12.48
C PRO A 49 -30.84 6.00 12.73
N ILE A 50 -32.08 5.96 12.26
CA ILE A 50 -32.95 4.79 12.38
C ILE A 50 -33.22 4.29 10.97
N ALA A 51 -32.79 3.07 10.66
CA ALA A 51 -33.06 2.43 9.38
C ALA A 51 -34.56 2.26 9.16
N GLU A 52 -35.03 2.63 7.96
CA GLU A 52 -36.39 2.37 7.52
C GLU A 52 -36.65 0.85 7.47
N LYS A 53 -37.86 0.42 7.84
CA LYS A 53 -38.31 -0.95 7.65
C LYS A 53 -39.12 -1.04 6.37
N ARG A 54 -38.70 -1.87 5.43
CA ARG A 54 -39.40 -2.12 4.17
C ARG A 54 -39.92 -3.54 4.17
N GLU A 55 -41.14 -3.78 3.70
CA GLU A 55 -41.68 -5.14 3.68
C GLU A 55 -40.86 -6.01 2.73
N HIS A 56 -40.13 -6.97 3.29
CA HIS A 56 -39.37 -7.95 2.54
C HIS A 56 -39.32 -9.27 3.29
N SER A 57 -39.38 -10.37 2.54
CA SER A 57 -39.22 -11.72 3.05
C SER A 57 -38.68 -12.64 1.95
N TYR A 58 -37.94 -13.67 2.36
CA TYR A 58 -37.47 -14.71 1.46
C TYR A 58 -37.70 -16.09 2.06
N THR A 59 -37.78 -17.11 1.21
CA THR A 59 -38.01 -18.50 1.62
C THR A 59 -36.85 -19.39 1.20
N ARG A 60 -36.30 -20.16 2.16
CA ARG A 60 -35.22 -21.11 1.89
C ARG A 60 -35.47 -22.42 2.64
N HIS A 61 -35.36 -23.55 1.96
CA HIS A 61 -35.67 -24.88 2.49
C HIS A 61 -37.06 -25.00 3.15
N GLY A 62 -38.06 -24.31 2.58
CA GLY A 62 -39.44 -24.31 3.09
C GLY A 62 -39.67 -23.41 4.32
N ILE A 63 -38.67 -22.64 4.75
CA ILE A 63 -38.76 -21.71 5.87
C ILE A 63 -38.77 -20.28 5.32
N THR A 64 -39.80 -19.50 5.66
CA THR A 64 -39.92 -18.09 5.30
C THR A 64 -39.39 -17.20 6.43
N ILE A 65 -38.50 -16.28 6.09
CA ILE A 65 -37.89 -15.32 7.01
C ILE A 65 -38.26 -13.91 6.54
N SER A 66 -38.80 -13.09 7.45
CA SER A 66 -39.00 -11.66 7.20
C SER A 66 -37.70 -10.92 7.50
N ASP A 67 -37.26 -10.10 6.54
CA ASP A 67 -36.07 -9.26 6.68
C ASP A 67 -36.40 -7.83 6.22
N PRO A 68 -36.92 -6.98 7.13
CA PRO A 68 -37.31 -5.63 6.77
C PRO A 68 -36.15 -4.71 6.37
N TYR A 69 -34.91 -5.19 6.49
CA TYR A 69 -33.69 -4.44 6.22
C TYR A 69 -32.90 -5.00 5.04
N ASP A 70 -33.49 -5.89 4.23
CA ASP A 70 -32.85 -6.43 3.01
C ASP A 70 -32.37 -5.33 2.06
N TRP A 71 -33.02 -4.15 2.10
CA TRP A 71 -32.64 -2.98 1.30
C TRP A 71 -31.27 -2.39 1.69
N LEU A 72 -30.75 -2.64 2.91
CA LEU A 72 -29.39 -2.24 3.30
C LEU A 72 -28.31 -3.10 2.62
N TYR A 73 -28.69 -4.24 2.03
CA TYR A 73 -27.78 -5.07 1.27
C TYR A 73 -27.83 -4.70 -0.21
N ASP A 74 -26.82 -3.95 -0.66
CA ASP A 74 -26.63 -3.65 -2.08
C ASP A 74 -26.26 -4.92 -2.85
N LYS A 75 -27.14 -5.32 -3.78
CA LYS A 75 -26.97 -6.53 -4.59
C LYS A 75 -25.86 -6.39 -5.64
N SER A 76 -25.43 -5.17 -5.95
CA SER A 76 -24.37 -4.86 -6.90
C SER A 76 -22.96 -5.09 -6.33
N TYR A 77 -22.84 -5.41 -5.03
CA TYR A 77 -21.57 -5.60 -4.34
C TYR A 77 -20.59 -6.49 -5.14
N PRO A 78 -19.34 -6.04 -5.38
CA PRO A 78 -18.61 -5.02 -4.63
C PRO A 78 -18.81 -3.58 -5.07
N GLN A 79 -19.55 -3.34 -6.15
CA GLN A 79 -19.95 -1.99 -6.49
C GLN A 79 -21.10 -1.59 -5.56
N VAL A 80 -20.90 -0.56 -4.77
CA VAL A 80 -21.94 0.00 -3.89
C VAL A 80 -22.41 1.31 -4.53
N ASP A 81 -23.59 1.27 -5.13
CA ASP A 81 -24.18 2.39 -5.86
C ASP A 81 -25.67 2.62 -5.58
N ASP A 82 -26.26 1.84 -4.67
CA ASP A 82 -27.62 2.09 -4.19
C ASP A 82 -27.68 3.38 -3.37
N ALA A 83 -28.51 4.33 -3.83
CA ALA A 83 -28.63 5.65 -3.25
C ALA A 83 -29.19 5.64 -1.82
N ASP A 84 -30.11 4.72 -1.51
CA ASP A 84 -30.70 4.64 -0.17
C ASP A 84 -29.67 4.07 0.82
N VAL A 85 -28.91 3.05 0.40
CA VAL A 85 -27.81 2.48 1.19
C VAL A 85 -26.75 3.53 1.49
N LEU A 86 -26.29 4.26 0.47
CA LEU A 86 -25.29 5.31 0.62
C LEU A 86 -25.79 6.45 1.52
N ALA A 87 -27.03 6.89 1.34
CA ALA A 87 -27.61 7.94 2.19
C ALA A 87 -27.70 7.52 3.66
N TYR A 88 -28.03 6.26 3.93
CA TYR A 88 -28.05 5.74 5.31
C TYR A 88 -26.63 5.63 5.89
N LEU A 89 -25.66 5.15 5.10
CA LEU A 89 -24.26 5.07 5.51
C LEU A 89 -23.67 6.45 5.83
N GLU A 90 -23.96 7.47 5.01
CA GLU A 90 -23.56 8.85 5.28
C GLU A 90 -24.16 9.38 6.58
N ALA A 91 -25.42 9.04 6.88
CA ALA A 91 -26.07 9.41 8.14
C ALA A 91 -25.42 8.73 9.35
N GLU A 92 -25.05 7.45 9.25
CA GLU A 92 -24.30 6.72 10.28
C GLU A 92 -22.91 7.32 10.49
N ASN A 93 -22.18 7.62 9.42
CA ASN A 93 -20.87 8.28 9.48
C ASN A 93 -20.95 9.66 10.14
N ALA A 94 -21.95 10.47 9.78
CA ALA A 94 -22.16 11.78 10.40
C ALA A 94 -22.44 11.66 11.91
N TRP A 95 -23.18 10.64 12.32
CA TRP A 95 -23.42 10.38 13.75
C TRP A 95 -22.15 9.89 14.46
N PHE A 96 -21.39 9.01 13.84
CA PHE A 96 -20.10 8.57 14.36
C PHE A 96 -19.15 9.76 14.58
N GLU A 97 -18.96 10.61 13.57
CA GLU A 97 -18.09 11.79 13.65
C GLU A 97 -18.52 12.75 14.78
N ALA A 98 -19.83 13.03 14.89
CA ALA A 98 -20.35 13.87 15.95
C ALA A 98 -20.06 13.30 17.35
N ASN A 99 -20.17 11.99 17.53
CA ASN A 99 -19.89 11.32 18.80
C ASN A 99 -18.39 11.21 19.09
N MET A 100 -17.55 11.08 18.07
CA MET A 100 -16.11 10.96 18.21
C MET A 100 -15.38 12.29 18.31
N ALA A 101 -16.01 13.41 17.94
CA ALA A 101 -15.39 14.73 17.92
C ALA A 101 -14.66 15.10 19.22
N GLY A 102 -15.27 14.83 20.39
CA GLY A 102 -14.68 15.12 21.71
C GLY A 102 -13.54 14.18 22.13
N ARG A 103 -13.24 13.13 21.35
CA ARG A 103 -12.21 12.11 21.63
C ARG A 103 -11.02 12.21 20.69
N LYS A 104 -10.97 13.25 19.84
CA LYS A 104 -9.93 13.40 18.81
C LYS A 104 -8.52 13.42 19.41
N ASP A 105 -8.31 14.19 20.47
CA ASP A 105 -6.99 14.31 21.12
C ASP A 105 -6.52 12.98 21.73
N LEU A 106 -7.44 12.23 22.38
CA LEU A 106 -7.14 10.91 22.92
C LEU A 106 -6.82 9.92 21.80
N THR A 107 -7.57 9.96 20.70
CA THR A 107 -7.37 9.08 19.54
C THR A 107 -6.00 9.33 18.91
N GLU A 108 -5.62 10.60 18.74
CA GLU A 108 -4.32 10.99 18.20
C GLU A 108 -3.16 10.60 19.13
N ALA A 109 -3.33 10.77 20.44
CA ALA A 109 -2.34 10.36 21.43
C ALA A 109 -2.10 8.84 21.37
N LEU A 110 -3.18 8.04 21.34
CA LEU A 110 -3.10 6.60 21.23
C LEU A 110 -2.47 6.17 19.89
N PHE A 111 -2.84 6.81 18.78
CA PHE A 111 -2.24 6.56 17.48
C PHE A 111 -0.72 6.78 17.51
N SER A 112 -0.28 7.91 18.04
CA SER A 112 1.14 8.25 18.19
C SER A 112 1.88 7.25 19.08
N GLU A 113 1.29 6.86 20.21
CA GLU A 113 1.87 5.86 21.11
C GLU A 113 2.01 4.48 20.47
N MET A 114 1.00 4.05 19.70
CA MET A 114 1.03 2.76 19.00
C MET A 114 2.09 2.78 17.89
N ARG A 115 2.14 3.85 17.09
CA ARG A 115 3.16 4.03 16.05
C ARG A 115 4.57 4.04 16.62
N ALA A 116 4.79 4.73 17.73
CA ALA A 116 6.11 4.81 18.37
C ALA A 116 6.66 3.46 18.87
N ARG A 117 5.80 2.42 18.98
CA ARG A 117 6.19 1.06 19.36
C ARG A 117 6.49 0.16 18.16
N ILE A 118 6.22 0.63 16.95
CA ILE A 118 6.49 -0.10 15.71
C ILE A 118 7.85 0.37 15.18
N LYS A 119 8.74 -0.58 14.89
CA LYS A 119 9.99 -0.30 14.21
C LYS A 119 9.68 -0.05 12.74
N GLU A 120 9.92 1.16 12.24
CA GLU A 120 9.53 1.53 10.86
C GLU A 120 10.37 0.79 9.82
N ASP A 121 11.66 0.55 10.09
CA ASP A 121 12.50 -0.37 9.34
C ASP A 121 12.48 -1.75 10.01
N ASP A 122 11.69 -2.66 9.45
CA ASP A 122 11.58 -4.05 9.93
C ASP A 122 11.83 -5.03 8.79
N SER A 123 12.71 -5.99 9.05
CA SER A 123 13.07 -7.04 8.11
C SER A 123 12.79 -8.41 8.73
N THR A 124 12.12 -9.26 7.96
CA THR A 124 11.85 -10.63 8.42
C THR A 124 13.12 -11.47 8.36
N VAL A 125 13.25 -12.45 9.26
CA VAL A 125 14.35 -13.41 9.22
C VAL A 125 14.35 -14.18 7.89
N PRO A 126 15.45 -14.17 7.10
CA PRO A 126 15.52 -14.88 5.83
C PRO A 126 15.19 -16.37 5.96
N GLN A 127 14.23 -16.83 5.15
CA GLN A 127 13.78 -18.22 5.13
C GLN A 127 14.30 -18.93 3.87
N ARG A 128 14.90 -20.11 4.05
CA ARG A 128 15.37 -20.93 2.93
C ARG A 128 14.21 -21.67 2.26
N ARG A 129 14.13 -21.56 0.93
CA ARG A 129 13.24 -22.39 0.10
C ARG A 129 13.94 -22.75 -1.21
N GLY A 130 14.28 -24.03 -1.36
CA GLY A 130 15.09 -24.51 -2.48
C GLY A 130 16.48 -23.88 -2.46
N ASP A 131 16.85 -23.27 -3.58
CA ASP A 131 18.17 -22.68 -3.82
C ASP A 131 18.28 -21.20 -3.43
N TYR A 132 17.23 -20.64 -2.82
CA TYR A 132 17.16 -19.23 -2.42
C TYR A 132 16.76 -19.03 -0.95
N LEU A 133 17.21 -17.92 -0.37
CA LEU A 133 16.71 -17.31 0.85
C LEU A 133 15.72 -16.20 0.47
N TYR A 134 14.61 -16.09 1.18
CA TYR A 134 13.55 -15.09 0.96
C TYR A 134 13.27 -14.31 2.24
N TRP A 135 13.00 -13.02 2.09
CA TRP A 135 12.59 -12.15 3.18
C TRP A 135 11.77 -10.98 2.64
N SER A 136 11.14 -10.25 3.55
CA SER A 136 10.48 -8.99 3.26
C SER A 136 10.96 -7.90 4.20
N GLU A 137 10.94 -6.66 3.73
CA GLU A 137 11.36 -5.47 4.47
C GLU A 137 10.31 -4.37 4.35
N PHE A 138 10.15 -3.57 5.40
CA PHE A 138 9.54 -2.25 5.31
C PHE A 138 10.65 -1.20 5.24
N GLU A 139 10.52 -0.28 4.29
CA GLU A 139 11.35 0.92 4.27
C GLU A 139 10.77 1.96 5.23
N GLU A 140 11.63 2.84 5.75
CA GLU A 140 11.20 3.92 6.64
C GLU A 140 10.13 4.79 5.94
N GLY A 141 8.97 4.93 6.58
CA GLY A 141 7.82 5.67 6.06
C GLY A 141 7.01 4.94 4.96
N ALA A 142 7.41 3.76 4.51
CA ALA A 142 6.63 2.97 3.56
C ALA A 142 5.40 2.33 4.21
N GLN A 143 4.31 2.25 3.44
CA GLN A 143 3.06 1.63 3.90
C GLN A 143 3.03 0.11 3.65
N TYR A 144 3.79 -0.37 2.66
CA TYR A 144 3.78 -1.76 2.24
C TYR A 144 5.19 -2.36 2.15
N ARG A 145 5.24 -3.69 2.16
CA ARG A 145 6.49 -4.46 2.19
C ARG A 145 7.11 -4.56 0.80
N LYS A 146 8.43 -4.64 0.77
CA LYS A 146 9.18 -5.13 -0.39
C LYS A 146 9.63 -6.56 -0.13
N HIS A 147 9.58 -7.41 -1.16
CA HIS A 147 9.93 -8.82 -1.08
C HIS A 147 11.22 -9.08 -1.85
N TYR A 148 12.15 -9.80 -1.23
CA TYR A 148 13.48 -10.04 -1.77
C TYR A 148 13.85 -11.52 -1.77
N ARG A 149 14.85 -11.85 -2.58
CA ARG A 149 15.53 -13.15 -2.54
C ARG A 149 17.03 -13.03 -2.76
N LYS A 150 17.80 -14.01 -2.28
CA LYS A 150 19.21 -14.21 -2.66
C LYS A 150 19.57 -15.70 -2.74
N PRO A 151 20.55 -16.13 -3.55
CA PRO A 151 20.96 -17.53 -3.61
C PRO A 151 21.48 -18.05 -2.25
N VAL A 152 21.22 -19.31 -1.96
CA VAL A 152 21.80 -19.98 -0.78
C VAL A 152 23.32 -20.06 -0.95
N GLY A 153 24.07 -19.65 0.08
CA GLY A 153 25.54 -19.60 0.05
C GLY A 153 26.09 -18.29 -0.53
N ALA A 154 25.25 -17.35 -0.93
CA ALA A 154 25.68 -15.97 -1.14
C ALA A 154 26.24 -15.40 0.19
N PRO A 155 27.24 -14.50 0.12
CA PRO A 155 27.73 -13.78 1.30
C PRO A 155 26.60 -13.13 2.12
N ASP A 156 26.81 -13.00 3.43
CA ASP A 156 25.80 -12.42 4.31
C ASP A 156 25.48 -10.97 3.94
N ASP A 157 26.47 -10.23 3.45
CA ASP A 157 26.41 -8.85 2.95
C ASP A 157 26.00 -8.73 1.47
N ALA A 158 25.74 -9.84 0.78
CA ALA A 158 25.25 -9.79 -0.59
C ALA A 158 23.86 -9.15 -0.68
N GLU A 159 23.71 -8.19 -1.59
CA GLU A 159 22.44 -7.51 -1.86
C GLU A 159 21.36 -8.49 -2.35
N GLY A 160 20.13 -8.29 -1.90
CA GLY A 160 18.97 -9.04 -2.34
C GLY A 160 18.46 -8.62 -3.71
N THR A 161 17.91 -9.56 -4.47
CA THR A 161 17.13 -9.27 -5.66
C THR A 161 15.68 -9.00 -5.26
N LEU A 162 15.17 -7.81 -5.57
CA LEU A 162 13.75 -7.45 -5.40
C LEU A 162 12.89 -8.31 -6.33
N ILE A 163 11.89 -8.99 -5.76
CA ILE A 163 10.97 -9.86 -6.52
C ILE A 163 9.57 -9.27 -6.62
N LEU A 164 9.13 -8.50 -5.62
CA LEU A 164 7.84 -7.82 -5.62
C LEU A 164 7.93 -6.54 -4.76
N ASP A 165 7.48 -5.42 -5.29
CA ASP A 165 7.31 -4.18 -4.55
C ASP A 165 5.80 -3.93 -4.38
N GLU A 166 5.30 -4.05 -3.16
CA GLU A 166 3.89 -3.75 -2.89
C GLU A 166 3.58 -2.25 -2.98
N ASN A 167 4.55 -1.36 -2.77
CA ASN A 167 4.34 0.08 -2.85
C ASN A 167 4.14 0.52 -4.31
N GLU A 168 4.90 -0.05 -5.25
CA GLU A 168 4.70 0.16 -6.70
C GLU A 168 3.31 -0.34 -7.13
N LEU A 169 2.88 -1.50 -6.63
CA LEU A 169 1.56 -2.04 -6.94
C LEU A 169 0.40 -1.24 -6.32
N ALA A 170 0.65 -0.56 -5.21
CA ALA A 170 -0.32 0.26 -4.50
C ALA A 170 -0.38 1.71 -5.02
N GLU A 171 0.54 2.13 -5.89
CA GLU A 171 0.67 3.51 -6.33
C GLU A 171 -0.63 3.98 -7.04
N GLY A 172 -1.18 5.10 -6.56
CA GLY A 172 -2.41 5.68 -7.10
C GLY A 172 -3.70 4.95 -6.73
N LEU A 173 -3.66 3.96 -5.83
CA LEU A 173 -4.83 3.24 -5.35
C LEU A 173 -5.23 3.71 -3.94
N ASP A 174 -6.53 3.90 -3.72
CA ASP A 174 -7.09 4.24 -2.39
C ASP A 174 -7.01 3.05 -1.41
N TYR A 175 -6.93 1.83 -1.94
CA TYR A 175 -6.79 0.60 -1.18
C TYR A 175 -5.88 -0.38 -1.90
N PHE A 176 -5.01 -1.05 -1.16
CA PHE A 176 -4.22 -2.17 -1.68
C PHE A 176 -4.04 -3.25 -0.62
N ARG A 177 -4.17 -4.50 -1.04
CA ARG A 177 -3.86 -5.67 -0.23
C ARG A 177 -3.26 -6.78 -1.07
N LEU A 178 -2.07 -7.23 -0.67
CA LEU A 178 -1.53 -8.50 -1.11
C LEU A 178 -2.21 -9.65 -0.35
N GLY A 179 -3.01 -10.45 -1.05
CA GLY A 179 -3.75 -11.58 -0.45
C GLY A 179 -2.95 -12.87 -0.37
N ALA A 180 -2.16 -13.16 -1.40
CA ALA A 180 -1.34 -14.35 -1.46
C ALA A 180 -0.03 -14.09 -2.21
N LEU A 181 1.03 -14.77 -1.77
CA LEU A 181 2.33 -14.79 -2.41
C LEU A 181 2.90 -16.20 -2.34
N SER A 182 3.28 -16.77 -3.48
CA SER A 182 3.84 -18.12 -3.54
C SER A 182 4.90 -18.24 -4.63
N ILE A 183 6.04 -18.80 -4.27
CA ILE A 183 7.13 -19.09 -5.20
C ILE A 183 7.03 -20.53 -5.68
N SER A 184 7.20 -20.74 -6.99
CA SER A 184 7.31 -22.06 -7.60
C SER A 184 8.47 -22.89 -7.01
N LYS A 185 8.38 -24.22 -7.12
CA LYS A 185 9.39 -25.13 -6.53
C LYS A 185 10.80 -24.94 -7.11
N ASN A 186 10.89 -24.58 -8.38
CA ASN A 186 12.16 -24.29 -9.06
C ASN A 186 12.65 -22.85 -8.82
N GLY A 187 11.92 -22.03 -8.04
CA GLY A 187 12.30 -20.66 -7.75
C GLY A 187 12.13 -19.67 -8.90
N ARG A 188 11.61 -20.09 -10.07
CA ARG A 188 11.52 -19.22 -11.26
C ARG A 188 10.28 -18.33 -11.25
N TYR A 189 9.11 -18.90 -10.99
CA TYR A 189 7.85 -18.17 -11.02
C TYR A 189 7.41 -17.71 -9.62
N LEU A 190 6.90 -16.49 -9.55
CA LEU A 190 6.19 -15.91 -8.42
C LEU A 190 4.71 -15.77 -8.79
N ALA A 191 3.83 -16.46 -8.08
CA ALA A 191 2.39 -16.22 -8.13
C ALA A 191 2.01 -15.26 -6.99
N TYR A 192 1.27 -14.21 -7.31
CA TYR A 192 0.76 -13.26 -6.32
C TYR A 192 -0.67 -12.85 -6.63
N ALA A 193 -1.42 -12.46 -5.60
CA ALA A 193 -2.84 -12.12 -5.72
C ALA A 193 -3.13 -10.81 -4.99
N THR A 194 -3.74 -9.84 -5.68
CA THR A 194 -3.98 -8.49 -5.14
C THR A 194 -5.46 -8.13 -5.13
N ASP A 195 -5.90 -7.46 -4.08
CA ASP A 195 -7.20 -6.78 -3.96
C ASP A 195 -6.93 -5.27 -3.86
N THR A 196 -7.58 -4.49 -4.71
CA THR A 196 -7.37 -3.05 -4.85
C THR A 196 -8.61 -2.22 -4.44
N ASN A 197 -9.66 -2.86 -3.92
CA ASN A 197 -10.89 -2.17 -3.52
C ASN A 197 -11.52 -2.72 -2.23
N GLY A 198 -10.87 -3.68 -1.57
CA GLY A 198 -11.34 -4.24 -0.29
C GLY A 198 -12.50 -5.22 -0.45
N SER A 199 -12.77 -5.70 -1.66
CA SER A 199 -13.86 -6.64 -1.93
C SER A 199 -13.53 -8.10 -1.58
N GLU A 200 -12.29 -8.38 -1.19
CA GLU A 200 -11.71 -9.72 -1.05
C GLU A 200 -11.77 -10.54 -2.35
N ARG A 201 -12.00 -9.88 -3.49
CA ARG A 201 -11.83 -10.47 -4.83
C ARG A 201 -10.43 -10.17 -5.32
N TYR A 202 -9.64 -11.22 -5.53
CA TYR A 202 -8.24 -11.08 -5.87
C TYR A 202 -7.98 -11.31 -7.36
N VAL A 203 -7.16 -10.45 -7.94
CA VAL A 203 -6.56 -10.67 -9.27
C VAL A 203 -5.25 -11.40 -9.07
N GLY A 204 -5.19 -12.65 -9.56
CA GLY A 204 -3.97 -13.46 -9.54
C GLY A 204 -3.09 -13.16 -10.75
N ARG A 205 -1.78 -13.02 -10.52
CA ARG A 205 -0.78 -12.84 -11.58
C ARG A 205 0.42 -13.75 -11.34
N ILE A 206 1.11 -14.10 -12.43
CA ILE A 206 2.35 -14.88 -12.38
C ILE A 206 3.46 -14.04 -12.98
N LYS A 207 4.52 -13.78 -12.19
CA LYS A 207 5.74 -13.11 -12.60
C LYS A 207 6.85 -14.15 -12.83
N ASP A 208 7.53 -14.08 -13.95
CA ASP A 208 8.78 -14.81 -14.17
C ASP A 208 9.92 -14.01 -13.54
N LEU A 209 10.59 -14.58 -12.54
CA LEU A 209 11.66 -13.93 -11.79
C LEU A 209 13.02 -14.00 -12.50
N GLU A 210 13.14 -14.74 -13.61
CA GLU A 210 14.34 -14.70 -14.47
C GLU A 210 14.28 -13.50 -15.42
N THR A 211 13.11 -13.21 -15.98
CA THR A 211 12.93 -12.08 -16.93
C THR A 211 12.45 -10.80 -16.24
N GLY A 212 11.79 -10.93 -15.09
CA GLY A 212 11.11 -9.83 -14.40
C GLY A 212 9.71 -9.54 -14.94
N GLU A 213 9.27 -10.23 -15.99
CA GLU A 213 8.01 -9.95 -16.69
C GLU A 213 6.82 -10.72 -16.12
N LEU A 214 5.63 -10.17 -16.30
CA LEU A 214 4.38 -10.90 -16.04
C LEU A 214 4.08 -11.83 -17.22
N LEU A 215 3.63 -13.05 -16.89
CA LEU A 215 3.09 -13.96 -17.88
C LEU A 215 1.74 -13.45 -18.42
N PRO A 216 1.38 -13.77 -19.68
CA PRO A 216 0.10 -13.38 -20.25
C PRO A 216 -1.07 -14.10 -19.55
N ASP A 217 -2.24 -13.44 -19.60
CA ASP A 217 -3.53 -13.94 -19.08
C ASP A 217 -4.13 -15.09 -19.92
#